data_AF-A0A2K2VHG2-F1
#
_entry.id   AF-A0A2K2VHG2-F1
#
_cell.length_a   1.000
_cell.length_b   1.000
_cell.length_c   1.000
_cell.angle_alpha   90.00
_cell.angle_beta   90.00
_cell.angle_gamma   90.00
#
_symmetry.space_group_name_H-M   'P 1'
#
loop_
_entity.id
_entity.type
_entity.pdbx_description
1 polymer ?
#
loop_
_entity_poly.entity_id
_entity_poly.type
_entity_poly.pdbx_seq_one_letter_code
_entity_poly.pdbx_strand_id
1 'polypeptide(L)'
;MIKSLKDLLDKFSRFTNSLVYDGGICKRLNKINLNYFTTKLSEHINNSNKGGYVKFMGEYDSLEYFTSLIYRNSYEYLGVSVGNSYNFSLGATYNISKNLSLSLKGRNLFDDSTKSLYKEGGIGADFSLEDYQREITFSMKWVF
;
A
#
# COMPACT_ATOMS: atom_id res chain seq x y z
N MET A 1 -18.89 16.57 -31.36
CA MET A 1 -19.38 15.18 -31.34
C MET A 1 -19.19 14.65 -29.93
N ILE A 2 -20.28 14.44 -29.18
CA ILE A 2 -20.24 14.06 -27.76
C ILE A 2 -19.65 12.65 -27.67
N LYS A 3 -18.39 12.54 -27.24
CA LYS A 3 -17.79 11.26 -26.83
C LYS A 3 -18.62 10.78 -25.65
N SER A 4 -19.14 9.55 -25.78
CA SER A 4 -20.04 8.92 -24.82
C SER A 4 -19.60 9.17 -23.37
N LEU A 5 -20.55 9.33 -22.44
CA LEU A 5 -20.27 9.36 -20.99
C LEU A 5 -19.38 8.17 -20.57
N LYS A 6 -19.51 7.04 -21.27
CA LYS A 6 -18.66 5.86 -21.12
C LYS A 6 -17.19 6.12 -21.48
N ASP A 7 -16.91 6.84 -22.57
CA ASP A 7 -15.54 7.23 -22.96
C ASP A 7 -14.93 8.22 -21.97
N LEU A 8 -15.75 9.11 -21.41
CA LEU A 8 -15.31 10.06 -20.39
C LEU A 8 -14.97 9.34 -19.09
N LEU A 9 -15.85 8.43 -18.65
CA LEU A 9 -15.63 7.57 -17.48
C LEU A 9 -14.43 6.62 -17.67
N ASP A 10 -14.22 6.10 -18.87
CA ASP A 10 -13.07 5.24 -19.18
C ASP A 10 -11.75 6.02 -19.17
N LYS A 11 -11.77 7.29 -19.60
CA LYS A 11 -10.64 8.20 -19.44
C LYS A 11 -10.39 8.55 -17.96
N PHE A 12 -11.41 8.86 -17.18
CA PHE A 12 -11.29 9.10 -15.73
C PHE A 12 -10.79 7.87 -14.97
N SER A 13 -11.16 6.67 -15.43
CA SER A 13 -10.66 5.38 -14.92
C SER A 13 -9.15 5.17 -15.15
N ARG A 14 -8.49 5.99 -15.97
CA ARG A 14 -7.03 5.93 -16.16
C ARG A 14 -6.29 6.99 -15.33
N PHE A 15 -7.01 7.86 -14.61
CA PHE A 15 -6.42 8.85 -13.71
C PHE A 15 -6.28 8.26 -12.31
N THR A 16 -5.04 8.19 -11.84
CA THR A 16 -4.76 8.08 -10.39
C THR A 16 -5.02 9.45 -9.77
N ASN A 17 -6.06 9.57 -8.96
CA ASN A 17 -6.31 10.80 -8.22
C ASN A 17 -5.51 10.72 -6.91
N SER A 18 -4.39 11.43 -6.87
CA SER A 18 -3.56 11.56 -5.67
C SER A 18 -3.71 12.95 -5.09
N LEU A 19 -4.14 13.03 -3.82
CA LEU A 19 -4.09 14.24 -3.04
C LEU A 19 -2.88 14.13 -2.11
N VAL A 20 -1.88 14.97 -2.34
CA VAL A 20 -0.71 15.09 -1.47
C VAL A 20 -0.81 16.43 -0.77
N TYR A 21 -0.88 16.39 0.56
CA TYR A 21 -0.83 17.58 1.39
C TYR A 21 0.50 17.59 2.15
N ASP A 22 1.24 18.69 1.97
CA ASP A 22 2.47 19.01 2.68
C ASP A 22 2.20 20.30 3.47
N GLY A 23 2.02 20.16 4.79
CA GLY A 23 1.53 21.23 5.65
C GLY A 23 2.48 21.52 6.80
N GLY A 24 3.19 22.65 6.72
CA GLY A 24 4.06 23.14 7.78
C GLY A 24 3.31 23.97 8.82
N ILE A 25 2.57 23.33 9.73
CA ILE A 25 2.03 24.02 10.93
C ILE A 25 3.05 24.04 12.07
N CYS A 26 4.06 23.17 12.01
CA CYS A 26 5.28 23.23 12.82
C CYS A 26 6.46 23.32 11.85
N LYS A 27 7.65 23.81 12.25
CA LYS A 27 8.84 23.94 11.38
C LYS A 27 9.41 22.61 10.81
N ARG A 28 8.60 21.54 10.77
CA ARG A 28 8.94 20.16 10.40
C ARG A 28 7.94 19.63 9.38
N LEU A 29 8.43 18.97 8.34
CA LEU A 29 7.67 18.49 7.17
C LEU A 29 6.84 17.26 7.55
N ASN A 30 5.59 17.47 7.94
CA ASN A 30 4.62 16.39 8.07
C ASN A 30 3.87 16.22 6.75
N LYS A 31 3.90 15.01 6.20
CA LYS A 31 3.31 14.70 4.89
C LYS A 31 2.17 13.71 5.05
N ILE A 32 1.00 14.09 4.53
CA ILE A 32 -0.16 13.21 4.39
C ILE A 32 -0.36 12.96 2.90
N ASN A 33 -0.30 11.69 2.50
CA ASN A 33 -0.62 11.25 1.14
C ASN A 33 -1.91 10.44 1.18
N LEU A 34 -2.93 10.94 0.51
CA LEU A 34 -4.17 10.23 0.25
C LEU A 34 -4.23 9.91 -1.24
N ASN A 35 -4.50 8.66 -1.58
CA ASN A 35 -4.60 8.25 -2.98
C ASN A 35 -5.73 7.26 -3.17
N TYR A 36 -6.44 7.42 -4.28
CA TYR A 36 -7.30 6.40 -4.84
C TYR A 36 -6.81 6.08 -6.26
N PHE A 37 -6.70 4.79 -6.55
CA PHE A 37 -6.25 4.32 -7.85
C PHE A 37 -7.18 3.24 -8.40
N THR A 38 -7.25 3.22 -9.72
CA THR A 38 -7.80 2.11 -10.48
C THR A 38 -6.86 1.79 -11.63
N THR A 39 -6.69 0.51 -11.94
CA THR A 39 -5.78 0.01 -12.96
C THR A 39 -6.57 -0.88 -13.93
N LYS A 40 -6.25 -0.79 -15.21
CA LYS A 40 -6.71 -1.72 -16.25
C LYS A 40 -5.49 -2.27 -16.95
N LEU A 41 -4.79 -3.19 -16.28
CA LEU A 41 -3.57 -3.81 -16.79
C LEU A 41 -3.85 -4.90 -17.83
N SER A 42 -5.06 -5.47 -17.83
CA SER A 42 -5.48 -6.57 -18.70
C SER A 42 -6.96 -6.42 -19.10
N GLU A 43 -7.35 -7.05 -20.22
CA GLU A 43 -8.76 -7.10 -20.67
C GLU A 43 -9.67 -7.84 -19.68
N HIS A 44 -9.11 -8.85 -19.00
CA HIS A 44 -9.76 -9.59 -17.92
C HIS A 44 -9.09 -9.29 -16.58
N ILE A 45 -9.88 -9.09 -15.53
CA ILE A 45 -9.37 -8.80 -14.17
C ILE A 45 -8.66 -10.05 -13.64
N ASN A 46 -7.33 -9.99 -13.50
CA ASN A 46 -6.51 -11.07 -12.95
C ASN A 46 -5.78 -10.66 -11.65
N ASN A 47 -6.05 -9.44 -11.17
CA ASN A 47 -5.51 -8.86 -9.94
C ASN A 47 -6.45 -7.75 -9.45
N SER A 48 -6.28 -7.30 -8.20
CA SER A 48 -6.95 -6.12 -7.66
C SER A 48 -6.72 -4.92 -8.58
N ASN A 49 -7.82 -4.38 -9.10
CA ASN A 49 -7.82 -3.32 -10.10
C ASN A 49 -8.27 -1.97 -9.54
N LYS A 50 -8.58 -1.91 -8.25
CA LYS A 50 -8.97 -0.72 -7.50
C LYS A 50 -8.37 -0.77 -6.12
N GLY A 51 -8.07 0.40 -5.58
CA GLY A 51 -7.56 0.50 -4.24
C GLY A 51 -7.29 1.94 -3.86
N GLY A 52 -6.73 2.08 -2.68
CA GLY A 52 -6.31 3.37 -2.20
C GLY A 52 -5.36 3.22 -1.04
N TYR A 53 -4.74 4.32 -0.67
CA TYR A 53 -3.92 4.34 0.52
C TYR A 53 -3.99 5.69 1.22
N VAL A 54 -3.77 5.64 2.52
CA VAL A 54 -3.41 6.78 3.35
C VAL A 54 -2.02 6.52 3.88
N LYS A 55 -1.10 7.48 3.70
CA LYS A 55 0.23 7.44 4.29
C LYS A 55 0.46 8.73 5.05
N PHE A 56 0.86 8.61 6.30
CA PHE A 56 1.29 9.70 7.14
C PHE A 56 2.76 9.49 7.49
N MET A 57 3.57 10.53 7.38
CA MET A 57 4.97 10.49 7.77
C MET A 57 5.39 11.86 8.27
N GLY A 58 6.31 11.87 9.22
CA GLY A 58 6.79 13.12 9.78
C GLY A 58 7.97 12.89 10.70
N GLU A 59 8.47 14.01 11.18
CA GLU A 59 9.59 14.07 12.11
C GLU A 59 9.27 15.09 13.20
N TYR A 60 9.61 14.77 14.44
CA TYR A 60 9.55 15.65 15.59
C TYR A 60 10.77 15.43 16.51
N ASP A 61 11.58 16.47 16.68
CA ASP A 61 12.92 16.40 17.27
C ASP A 61 13.75 15.22 16.78
N SER A 62 14.02 14.26 17.67
CA SER A 62 14.78 13.05 17.38
C SER A 62 13.91 11.90 16.89
N LEU A 63 12.59 12.08 16.78
CA LEU A 63 11.64 11.03 16.42
C LEU A 63 11.16 11.18 14.98
N GLU A 64 11.43 10.20 14.14
CA GLU A 64 10.79 10.03 12.84
C GLU A 64 9.69 8.99 12.97
N TYR A 65 8.59 9.16 12.26
CA TYR A 65 7.50 8.20 12.27
C TYR A 65 6.84 8.07 10.90
N PHE A 66 6.27 6.89 10.64
CA PHE A 66 5.41 6.66 9.50
C PHE A 66 4.22 5.77 9.88
N THR A 67 3.13 5.93 9.14
CA THR A 67 1.95 5.09 9.21
C THR A 67 1.39 4.95 7.80
N SER A 68 1.00 3.75 7.40
CA SER A 68 0.34 3.49 6.12
C SER A 68 -0.80 2.51 6.27
N LEU A 69 -1.92 2.83 5.64
CA LEU A 69 -3.01 1.90 5.39
C LEU A 69 -3.25 1.81 3.89
N ILE A 70 -3.22 0.60 3.35
CA ILE A 70 -3.44 0.33 1.94
C ILE A 70 -4.60 -0.64 1.81
N TYR A 71 -5.63 -0.25 1.05
CA TYR A 71 -6.76 -1.10 0.69
C TYR A 71 -6.65 -1.51 -0.78
N ARG A 72 -6.97 -2.77 -1.06
CA ARG A 72 -7.17 -3.28 -2.42
C ARG A 72 -8.42 -4.14 -2.48
N ASN A 73 -9.19 -4.01 -3.57
CA ASN A 73 -10.44 -4.73 -3.73
C ASN A 73 -10.24 -6.22 -4.02
N SER A 74 -11.28 -7.00 -3.76
CA SER A 74 -11.38 -8.39 -4.19
C SER A 74 -11.48 -8.51 -5.71
N TYR A 75 -11.14 -9.70 -6.21
CA TYR A 75 -11.29 -10.06 -7.61
C TYR A 75 -11.46 -11.58 -7.74
N GLU A 76 -11.96 -12.01 -8.89
CA GLU A 76 -12.08 -13.42 -9.23
C GLU A 76 -11.38 -13.67 -10.57
N TYR A 77 -10.58 -14.72 -10.65
CA TYR A 77 -9.88 -15.11 -11.87
C TYR A 77 -9.67 -16.62 -11.92
N LEU A 78 -9.99 -17.23 -13.06
CA LEU A 78 -9.87 -18.68 -13.30
C LEU A 78 -10.55 -19.55 -12.22
N GLY A 79 -11.71 -19.10 -11.71
CA GLY A 79 -12.45 -19.82 -10.65
C GLY A 79 -11.87 -19.65 -9.24
N VAL A 80 -10.81 -18.86 -9.08
CA VAL A 80 -10.24 -18.51 -7.77
C VAL A 80 -10.76 -17.15 -7.34
N SER A 81 -11.49 -17.12 -6.22
CA SER A 81 -11.94 -15.88 -5.58
C SER A 81 -10.90 -15.38 -4.59
N VAL A 82 -10.32 -14.21 -4.86
CA VAL A 82 -9.37 -13.53 -3.99
C VAL A 82 -10.09 -12.40 -3.25
N GLY A 83 -10.08 -12.49 -1.91
CA GLY A 83 -10.65 -11.46 -1.03
C GLY A 83 -9.98 -10.10 -1.19
N ASN A 84 -10.61 -9.06 -0.66
CA ASN A 84 -9.99 -7.76 -0.50
C ASN A 84 -8.88 -7.83 0.56
N SER A 85 -7.95 -6.87 0.53
CA SER A 85 -6.82 -6.82 1.47
C SER A 85 -6.66 -5.45 2.13
N TYR A 86 -6.32 -5.44 3.42
CA TYR A 86 -5.96 -4.26 4.21
C TYR A 86 -4.54 -4.39 4.79
N ASN A 87 -3.56 -3.78 4.13
CA ASN A 87 -2.21 -3.72 4.65
C ASN A 87 -2.03 -2.47 5.51
N PHE A 88 -1.97 -2.68 6.83
CA PHE A 88 -1.58 -1.66 7.81
C PHE A 88 -0.11 -1.81 8.22
N SER A 89 0.64 -0.72 8.16
CA SER A 89 2.05 -0.69 8.59
C SER A 89 2.33 0.61 9.36
N LEU A 90 3.22 0.54 10.34
CA LEU A 90 3.66 1.69 11.12
C LEU A 90 5.13 1.55 11.48
N GLY A 91 5.78 2.66 11.80
CA GLY A 91 7.11 2.59 12.38
C GLY A 91 7.57 3.91 12.97
N ALA A 92 8.56 3.80 13.84
CA ALA A 92 9.18 4.91 14.52
C ALA A 92 10.70 4.71 14.55
N THR A 93 11.44 5.78 14.34
CA THR A 93 12.90 5.84 14.48
C THR A 93 13.24 6.90 15.50
N TYR A 94 14.02 6.56 16.53
CA TYR A 94 14.57 7.51 17.48
C TYR A 94 16.07 7.72 17.23
N ASN A 95 16.42 8.95 16.89
CA ASN A 95 17.78 9.43 16.65
C ASN A 95 18.42 9.83 17.99
N ILE A 96 19.12 8.89 18.62
CA ILE A 96 19.83 9.10 19.90
C ILE A 96 20.94 10.13 19.73
N SER A 97 21.66 10.07 18.62
CA SER A 97 22.67 11.05 18.23
C SER A 97 22.71 11.17 16.70
N LYS A 98 23.56 12.06 16.17
CA LYS A 98 23.81 12.14 14.71
C LYS A 98 24.31 10.82 14.11
N ASN A 99 24.87 9.95 14.95
CA ASN A 99 25.56 8.74 14.55
C ASN A 99 24.82 7.48 14.97
N LEU A 100 23.84 7.56 15.87
CA LEU A 100 23.15 6.40 16.43
C LEU A 100 21.63 6.59 16.37
N SER A 101 20.94 5.63 15.76
CA SER A 101 19.48 5.59 15.70
C SER A 101 18.94 4.19 15.94
N LEU A 102 17.77 4.11 16.58
CA LEU A 102 17.02 2.89 16.81
C LEU A 102 15.68 3.00 16.09
N SER A 103 15.24 1.93 15.43
CA SER A 103 13.99 1.91 14.69
C SER A 103 13.20 0.65 14.99
N LEU A 104 11.89 0.83 15.17
CA LEU A 104 10.91 -0.24 15.27
C LEU A 104 9.89 -0.08 14.15
N LYS A 105 9.70 -1.13 13.35
CA LYS A 105 8.76 -1.13 12.23
C LYS A 105 7.86 -2.34 12.31
N GLY A 106 6.56 -2.12 12.19
CA GLY A 106 5.56 -3.17 12.00
C GLY A 106 5.00 -3.09 10.60
N ARG A 107 5.08 -4.17 9.84
CA ARG A 107 4.55 -4.30 8.49
C ARG A 107 3.43 -5.32 8.45
N ASN A 108 2.42 -5.05 7.65
CA ASN A 108 1.24 -5.89 7.51
C ASN A 108 0.64 -6.33 8.87
N LEU A 109 0.41 -5.39 9.77
CA LEU A 109 -0.03 -5.64 11.15
C LEU A 109 -1.42 -6.27 11.25
N PHE A 110 -2.24 -6.18 10.20
CA PHE A 110 -3.51 -6.90 10.12
C PHE A 110 -3.35 -8.33 9.59
N ASP A 111 -2.17 -8.70 9.11
CA ASP A 111 -1.90 -9.98 8.46
C ASP A 111 -2.85 -10.25 7.30
N ASP A 112 -3.08 -9.22 6.47
CA ASP A 112 -4.05 -9.23 5.37
C ASP A 112 -3.40 -8.59 4.13
N SER A 113 -2.44 -9.32 3.56
CA SER A 113 -1.71 -8.88 2.37
C SER A 113 -2.47 -9.22 1.09
N THR A 114 -1.99 -8.67 -0.03
CA THR A 114 -2.41 -9.12 -1.35
C THR A 114 -2.08 -10.59 -1.55
N LYS A 115 -2.83 -11.24 -2.43
CA LYS A 115 -2.61 -12.65 -2.77
C LYS A 115 -2.19 -12.79 -4.23
N SER A 116 -1.16 -13.58 -4.44
CA SER A 116 -0.71 -14.04 -5.76
C SER A 116 -1.41 -15.34 -6.12
N LEU A 117 -1.74 -15.47 -7.41
CA LEU A 117 -2.35 -16.66 -7.97
C LEU A 117 -1.28 -17.63 -8.45
N TYR A 118 -1.49 -18.91 -8.13
CA TYR A 118 -0.62 -20.01 -8.51
C TYR A 118 -1.44 -21.05 -9.26
N LYS A 119 -0.84 -21.59 -10.32
CA LYS A 119 -1.37 -22.73 -11.05
C LYS A 119 -0.84 -23.99 -10.41
N GLU A 120 -1.73 -24.90 -10.09
CA GLU A 120 -1.33 -26.26 -9.75
C GLU A 120 -1.13 -27.04 -11.05
N GLY A 121 0.05 -27.63 -11.26
CA GLY A 121 0.29 -28.46 -12.44
C GLY A 121 -0.47 -29.79 -12.31
N GLY A 122 -1.41 -30.08 -13.22
CA GLY A 122 -2.13 -31.37 -13.28
C GLY A 122 -3.65 -31.25 -13.16
N ILE A 123 -4.27 -32.09 -12.32
CA ILE A 123 -5.74 -32.15 -12.04
C ILE A 123 -6.13 -31.25 -10.84
N GLY A 124 -5.18 -30.43 -10.35
CA GLY A 124 -5.39 -29.54 -9.21
C GLY A 124 -6.20 -28.29 -9.59
N ALA A 125 -6.81 -27.67 -8.59
CA ALA A 125 -7.48 -26.39 -8.76
C ALA A 125 -6.46 -25.25 -8.57
N ASP A 126 -6.57 -24.20 -9.37
CA ASP A 126 -5.79 -22.97 -9.15
C ASP A 126 -6.05 -22.44 -7.72
N PHE A 127 -5.03 -21.84 -7.11
CA PHE A 127 -5.11 -21.35 -5.73
C PHE A 127 -4.42 -19.99 -5.55
N SER A 128 -4.64 -19.35 -4.42
CA SER A 128 -4.03 -18.07 -4.06
C SER A 128 -3.24 -18.17 -2.76
N LEU A 129 -2.06 -17.56 -2.70
CA LEU A 129 -1.27 -17.43 -1.46
C LEU A 129 -1.02 -15.97 -1.13
N GLU A 130 -0.90 -15.67 0.16
CA GLU A 130 -0.50 -14.34 0.64
C GLU A 130 0.92 -13.98 0.20
N ASP A 131 1.10 -12.76 -0.27
CA ASP A 131 2.38 -12.27 -0.79
C ASP A 131 3.42 -12.09 0.32
N TYR A 132 2.97 -11.74 1.53
CA TYR A 132 3.81 -11.56 2.71
C TYR A 132 2.98 -11.57 3.99
N GLN A 133 3.59 -12.05 5.07
CA GLN A 133 2.99 -12.11 6.40
C GLN A 133 3.27 -10.84 7.21
N ARG A 134 2.66 -10.75 8.40
CA ARG A 134 3.01 -9.77 9.42
C ARG A 134 4.49 -9.86 9.80
N GLU A 135 5.16 -8.71 9.83
CA GLU A 135 6.58 -8.61 10.16
C GLU A 135 6.80 -7.50 11.20
N ILE A 136 7.57 -7.79 12.25
CA ILE A 136 8.06 -6.80 13.21
C ILE A 136 9.58 -6.76 13.11
N THR A 137 10.13 -5.59 12.82
CA THR A 137 11.57 -5.37 12.67
C THR A 137 12.06 -4.36 13.68
N PHE A 138 13.06 -4.75 14.48
CA PHE A 138 13.88 -3.84 15.26
C PHE A 138 15.23 -3.67 14.58
N SER A 139 15.72 -2.44 14.48
CA SER A 139 16.99 -2.13 13.82
C SER A 139 17.75 -1.04 14.55
N MET A 140 19.07 -1.22 14.66
CA MET A 140 20.00 -0.19 15.12
C MET A 140 20.89 0.22 13.94
N LYS A 141 21.02 1.53 13.72
CA LYS A 141 21.98 2.08 12.75
C LYS A 141 23.01 2.90 13.50
N TRP A 142 24.28 2.53 13.31
CA TRP A 142 25.44 3.23 13.84
C TRP A 142 26.37 3.62 12.67
N VAL A 143 26.68 4.91 12.56
CA VAL A 143 27.59 5.47 11.54
C VAL A 143 28.79 6.10 12.24
N PHE A 144 30.00 5.75 11.81
CA PHE A 144 31.27 6.23 12.35
C PHE A 144 31.80 7.41 11.56
#